data_AF-A0A497CDR0-F1
#
_entry.id   AF-A0A497CDR0-F1
#
_cell.length_a   1.000
_cell.length_b   1.000
_cell.length_c   1.000
_cell.angle_alpha   90.00
_cell.angle_beta   90.00
_cell.angle_gamma   90.00
#
_symmetry.space_group_name_H-M   'P 1'
#
loop_
_entity.id
_entity.type
_entity.pdbx_description
1 polymer ?
#
loop_
_entity_poly.entity_id
_entity_poly.type
_entity_poly.pdbx_seq_one_letter_code
_entity_poly.pdbx_strand_id
1 'polypeptide(L)'
;MANFVVQAYSNTPRRKQIRILGSFFLALLILAVLLVSYLIVSSRVVSLGRGIQKLKNEIDELEYENVTLQDEIASATTISKVEAMAQEQGFHPASSGEILHVVVPGYKRSRSIPVNAGEESRPAVIDVSIAEYHQTLLEWVMQETVVFSDAFKGFEQ
;
A
#
# COMPACT_ATOMS: atom_id res chain seq x y z
N MET A 1 3.52 35.64 -83.50
CA MET A 1 2.14 35.48 -82.99
C MET A 1 2.18 34.47 -81.86
N ALA A 2 1.43 34.76 -80.81
CA ALA A 2 1.61 34.30 -79.44
C ALA A 2 1.30 32.81 -79.19
N ASN A 3 2.26 32.09 -78.62
CA ASN A 3 2.04 30.81 -77.94
C ASN A 3 2.05 31.07 -76.42
N PHE A 4 0.87 31.24 -75.82
CA PHE A 4 0.70 31.26 -74.36
C PHE A 4 -0.43 30.29 -73.97
N VAL A 5 -0.24 29.03 -74.32
CA VAL A 5 -1.11 27.97 -73.81
C VAL A 5 -0.51 27.49 -72.49
N VAL A 6 -1.18 27.91 -71.41
CA VAL A 6 -1.26 27.19 -70.13
C VAL A 6 0.07 27.05 -69.37
N GLN A 7 0.46 28.14 -68.70
CA GLN A 7 1.48 28.07 -67.65
C GLN A 7 0.92 28.62 -66.33
N ALA A 8 -0.22 28.06 -65.91
CA ALA A 8 -0.90 28.47 -64.68
C ALA A 8 -1.56 27.31 -63.92
N TYR A 9 -0.91 26.14 -63.90
CA TYR A 9 -1.27 25.08 -62.96
C TYR A 9 0.00 24.49 -62.35
N SER A 10 -0.03 24.27 -61.04
CA SER A 10 1.01 23.63 -60.21
C SER A 10 2.07 24.52 -59.56
N ASN A 11 1.66 25.69 -59.04
CA ASN A 11 2.20 26.12 -57.74
C ASN A 11 1.64 25.21 -56.66
N THR A 12 2.22 24.01 -56.54
CA THR A 12 1.74 22.95 -55.65
C THR A 12 2.22 23.17 -54.21
N PRO A 13 1.34 23.48 -53.24
CA PRO A 13 1.71 23.66 -51.84
C PRO A 13 1.75 22.30 -51.10
N ARG A 14 2.31 21.26 -51.73
CA ARG A 14 2.28 19.85 -51.26
C ARG A 14 2.86 19.68 -49.85
N ARG A 15 3.87 20.47 -49.48
CA ARG A 15 4.57 20.36 -48.19
C ARG A 15 3.68 20.72 -46.98
N LYS A 16 2.80 21.71 -47.11
CA LYS A 16 1.88 22.11 -46.02
C LYS A 16 0.76 21.08 -45.85
N GLN A 17 0.25 20.54 -46.97
CA GLN A 17 -0.79 19.52 -46.95
C GLN A 17 -0.30 18.21 -46.33
N ILE A 18 0.91 17.75 -46.67
CA ILE A 18 1.49 16.53 -46.10
C ILE A 18 1.83 16.71 -44.60
N ARG A 19 2.33 17.88 -44.18
CA ARG A 19 2.63 18.16 -42.76
C ARG A 19 1.37 18.19 -41.90
N ILE A 20 0.29 18.82 -42.36
CA ILE A 20 -1.00 18.86 -41.64
C ILE A 20 -1.57 17.44 -41.53
N LEU A 21 -1.55 16.68 -42.63
CA LEU A 21 -2.03 15.31 -42.64
C LEU A 21 -1.23 14.43 -41.68
N GLY A 22 0.10 14.56 -41.67
CA GLY A 22 0.97 13.86 -40.71
C GLY A 22 0.66 14.22 -39.25
N SER A 23 0.46 15.51 -38.94
CA SER A 23 0.11 15.93 -37.57
C SER A 23 -1.25 15.41 -37.12
N PHE A 24 -2.22 15.32 -38.04
CA PHE A 24 -3.54 14.77 -37.76
C PHE A 24 -3.47 13.27 -37.45
N PHE A 25 -2.73 12.52 -38.26
CA PHE A 25 -2.49 11.09 -38.00
C PHE A 25 -1.74 10.87 -36.69
N LEU A 26 -0.74 11.71 -36.36
CA LEU A 26 0.00 11.60 -35.11
C LEU A 26 -0.90 11.88 -33.89
N ALA A 27 -1.73 12.92 -33.95
CA ALA A 27 -2.68 13.22 -32.89
C ALA A 27 -3.71 12.09 -32.70
N LEU A 28 -4.18 11.50 -33.80
CA LEU A 28 -5.11 10.38 -33.78
C LEU A 28 -4.47 9.13 -33.16
N LEU A 29 -3.20 8.87 -33.44
CA LEU A 29 -2.45 7.75 -32.87
C LEU A 29 -2.25 7.93 -31.36
N ILE A 30 -1.88 9.13 -30.91
CA ILE A 30 -1.77 9.46 -29.47
C ILE A 30 -3.13 9.25 -28.78
N LEU A 31 -4.21 9.73 -29.39
CA LEU A 31 -5.56 9.56 -28.85
C LEU A 31 -5.96 8.08 -28.76
N ALA A 32 -5.62 7.28 -29.77
CA ALA A 32 -5.87 5.84 -29.77
C ALA A 32 -5.10 5.12 -28.66
N VAL A 33 -3.82 5.46 -28.46
CA VAL A 33 -3.01 4.91 -27.36
C VAL A 33 -3.60 5.29 -26.00
N LEU A 34 -4.05 6.54 -25.82
CA LEU A 34 -4.72 6.98 -24.60
C LEU A 34 -6.02 6.21 -24.35
N LEU A 35 -6.83 5.99 -25.39
CA LEU A 35 -8.07 5.21 -25.31
C LEU A 35 -7.82 3.76 -24.93
N VAL A 36 -6.84 3.11 -25.56
CA VAL A 36 -6.47 1.71 -25.26
C VAL A 36 -5.89 1.61 -23.85
N SER A 37 -5.02 2.53 -23.45
CA SER A 37 -4.46 2.60 -22.09
C SER A 37 -5.56 2.78 -21.05
N TYR A 38 -6.48 3.71 -21.28
CA TYR A 38 -7.64 3.94 -20.40
C TYR A 38 -8.50 2.68 -20.25
N LEU A 39 -8.74 1.95 -21.35
CA LEU A 39 -9.51 0.71 -21.35
C LEU A 39 -8.80 -0.43 -20.59
N ILE A 40 -7.48 -0.54 -20.74
CA ILE A 40 -6.66 -1.55 -20.04
C ILE A 40 -6.58 -1.26 -18.54
N VAL A 41 -6.35 0.00 -18.15
CA VAL A 41 -6.26 0.41 -16.74
C VAL A 41 -7.60 0.18 -16.03
N SER A 42 -8.73 0.48 -16.68
CA SER A 42 -10.07 0.24 -16.12
C SER A 42 -10.29 -1.22 -15.70
N SER A 43 -9.76 -2.19 -16.46
CA SER A 43 -9.91 -3.61 -16.16
C SER A 43 -9.06 -4.09 -14.96
N ARG A 44 -7.88 -3.50 -14.73
CA ARG A 44 -6.94 -3.95 -13.69
C ARG A 44 -7.33 -3.46 -12.28
N VAL A 45 -7.95 -2.29 -12.18
CA VAL A 45 -8.38 -1.69 -10.90
C VAL A 45 -9.46 -2.52 -10.18
N VAL A 46 -10.33 -3.21 -10.92
CA VAL A 46 -11.46 -3.97 -10.35
C VAL A 46 -11.03 -5.27 -9.66
N SER A 47 -9.90 -5.86 -10.08
CA SER A 47 -9.38 -7.11 -9.48
C SER A 47 -8.56 -6.85 -8.22
N LEU A 48 -7.72 -5.81 -8.23
CA LEU A 48 -6.89 -5.41 -7.09
C LEU A 48 -7.73 -4.78 -5.96
N GLY A 49 -8.76 -4.00 -6.29
CA GLY A 49 -9.64 -3.37 -5.30
C GLY A 49 -10.39 -4.39 -4.42
N ARG A 50 -10.82 -5.53 -4.99
CA ARG A 50 -11.48 -6.60 -4.22
C ARG A 50 -10.53 -7.31 -3.27
N GLY A 51 -9.28 -7.51 -3.67
CA GLY A 51 -8.26 -8.08 -2.79
C GLY A 51 -7.98 -7.17 -1.59
N ILE A 52 -7.77 -5.88 -1.85
CA ILE A 52 -7.54 -4.87 -0.81
C ILE A 52 -8.73 -4.79 0.14
N GLN A 53 -9.96 -4.77 -0.38
CA GLN A 53 -11.16 -4.72 0.47
C GLN A 53 -11.29 -5.98 1.33
N LYS A 54 -10.95 -7.16 0.80
CA LYS A 54 -10.98 -8.41 1.57
C LYS A 54 -9.95 -8.39 2.70
N LEU A 55 -8.70 -7.98 2.42
CA LEU A 55 -7.66 -7.86 3.44
C LEU A 55 -8.03 -6.81 4.50
N LYS A 56 -8.65 -5.70 4.09
CA LYS A 56 -9.11 -4.66 5.02
C LYS A 56 -10.18 -5.21 5.97
N ASN A 57 -11.15 -5.95 5.45
CA ASN A 57 -12.18 -6.59 6.27
C ASN A 57 -11.58 -7.61 7.25
N GLU A 58 -10.58 -8.38 6.82
CA GLU A 58 -9.89 -9.36 7.68
C GLU A 58 -9.08 -8.68 8.80
N ILE A 59 -8.43 -7.55 8.51
CA ILE A 59 -7.77 -6.72 9.53
C ILE A 59 -8.79 -6.21 10.56
N ASP A 60 -9.91 -5.67 10.09
CA ASP A 60 -10.93 -5.10 10.98
C ASP A 60 -11.58 -6.19 11.86
N GLU A 61 -11.74 -7.41 11.35
CA GLU A 61 -12.23 -8.58 12.10
C GLU A 61 -11.24 -9.00 13.20
N LEU A 62 -9.95 -9.10 12.87
CA LEU A 62 -8.89 -9.45 13.82
C LEU A 62 -8.71 -8.39 14.91
N GLU A 63 -8.83 -7.10 14.56
CA GLU A 63 -8.75 -6.01 15.53
C GLU A 63 -9.91 -6.06 16.53
N TYR A 64 -11.12 -6.32 16.04
CA TYR A 64 -12.30 -6.50 16.89
C TYR A 64 -12.15 -7.70 17.84
N GLU A 65 -11.61 -8.83 17.37
CA GLU A 65 -11.35 -10.00 18.20
C GLU A 65 -10.32 -9.67 19.29
N ASN A 66 -9.25 -8.95 18.95
CA ASN A 66 -8.21 -8.59 19.90
C ASN A 66 -8.74 -7.70 21.02
N VAL A 67 -9.52 -6.67 20.69
CA VAL A 67 -10.17 -5.79 21.67
C VAL A 67 -11.11 -6.58 22.58
N THR A 68 -11.88 -7.50 22.01
CA THR A 68 -12.79 -8.36 22.78
C THR A 68 -12.02 -9.24 23.79
N LEU A 69 -10.94 -9.88 23.34
CA LEU A 69 -10.09 -10.70 24.22
C LEU A 69 -9.39 -9.86 25.30
N GLN A 70 -8.95 -8.65 24.96
CA GLN A 70 -8.36 -7.74 25.94
C GLN A 70 -9.37 -7.35 27.03
N ASP A 71 -10.61 -7.08 26.66
CA ASP A 71 -11.69 -6.78 27.62
C ASP A 71 -11.98 -8.00 28.52
N GLU A 72 -12.03 -9.20 27.94
CA GLU A 72 -12.20 -10.44 28.71
C GLU A 72 -11.08 -10.65 29.72
N ILE A 73 -9.82 -10.50 29.29
CA ILE A 73 -8.63 -10.58 30.16
C ILE A 73 -8.71 -9.52 31.26
N ALA A 74 -9.04 -8.28 30.92
CA ALA A 74 -9.18 -7.20 31.89
C ALA A 74 -10.26 -7.54 32.93
N SER A 75 -11.42 -8.01 32.48
CA SER A 75 -12.52 -8.41 33.34
C SER A 75 -12.16 -9.57 34.30
N ALA A 76 -11.31 -10.50 33.85
CA ALA A 76 -10.85 -11.63 34.63
C ALA A 76 -9.69 -11.28 35.59
N THR A 77 -8.84 -10.32 35.21
CA THR A 77 -7.61 -9.97 35.93
C THR A 77 -7.79 -8.77 36.88
N THR A 78 -8.95 -8.12 36.87
CA THR A 78 -9.22 -6.96 37.72
C THR A 78 -9.20 -7.37 39.19
N ILE A 79 -8.06 -7.10 39.86
CA ILE A 79 -7.83 -7.37 41.29
C ILE A 79 -8.94 -6.74 42.15
N SER A 80 -9.45 -5.58 41.76
CA SER A 80 -10.56 -4.91 42.44
C SER A 80 -11.85 -5.71 42.45
N LYS A 81 -12.13 -6.53 41.42
CA LYS A 81 -13.31 -7.41 41.39
C LYS A 81 -13.14 -8.57 42.36
N VAL A 82 -11.93 -9.14 42.42
CA VAL A 82 -11.58 -10.19 43.38
C VAL A 82 -11.61 -9.67 44.81
N GLU A 83 -11.09 -8.47 45.05
CA GLU A 83 -11.10 -7.81 46.37
C GLU A 83 -12.52 -7.49 46.84
N ALA A 84 -13.37 -6.93 45.96
CA ALA A 84 -14.77 -6.68 46.29
C ALA A 84 -15.53 -7.96 46.64
N MET A 85 -15.38 -9.03 45.84
CA MET A 85 -15.97 -10.34 46.14
C MET A 85 -15.43 -10.95 47.44
N ALA A 86 -14.16 -10.73 47.76
CA ALA A 86 -13.56 -11.20 49.00
C ALA A 86 -14.15 -10.44 50.21
N GLN A 87 -14.29 -9.12 50.11
CA GLN A 87 -14.90 -8.29 51.15
C GLN A 87 -16.38 -8.66 51.39
N GLU A 88 -17.16 -8.91 50.33
CA GLU A 88 -18.55 -9.38 50.44
C GLU A 88 -18.67 -10.75 51.13
N GLN A 89 -17.68 -11.63 50.93
CA GLN A 89 -17.59 -12.94 51.60
C GLN A 89 -17.03 -12.84 53.03
N GLY A 90 -16.77 -11.63 53.53
CA GLY A 90 -16.27 -11.39 54.88
C GLY A 90 -14.75 -11.56 55.03
N PHE A 91 -14.02 -11.73 53.93
CA PHE A 91 -12.56 -11.69 53.97
C PHE A 91 -12.09 -10.24 54.17
N HIS A 92 -11.06 -10.08 54.99
CA HIS A 92 -10.42 -8.80 55.26
C HIS A 92 -8.90 -8.93 55.09
N PRO A 93 -8.19 -7.83 54.84
CA PRO A 93 -6.73 -7.84 54.85
C PRO A 93 -6.20 -8.44 56.16
N ALA A 94 -5.24 -9.35 56.06
CA ALA A 94 -4.66 -10.02 57.24
C ALA A 94 -3.95 -9.01 58.14
N SER A 95 -4.27 -9.03 59.43
CA SER A 95 -3.57 -8.22 60.42
C SER A 95 -2.19 -8.82 60.73
N SER A 96 -1.24 -8.01 61.21
CA SER A 96 0.15 -8.43 61.51
C SER A 96 0.22 -9.64 62.47
N GLY A 97 -0.80 -9.83 63.32
CA GLY A 97 -0.90 -10.97 64.24
C GLY A 97 -1.47 -12.27 63.64
N GLU A 98 -1.97 -12.25 62.41
CA GLU A 98 -2.64 -13.38 61.74
C GLU A 98 -1.75 -14.06 60.69
N ILE A 99 -0.53 -13.57 60.50
CA ILE A 99 0.41 -14.04 59.47
C ILE A 99 1.20 -15.23 60.02
N LEU A 100 0.88 -16.43 59.52
CA LEU A 100 1.62 -17.66 59.81
C LEU A 100 2.76 -17.84 58.81
N HIS A 101 4.00 -17.77 59.28
CA HIS A 101 5.18 -18.03 58.45
C HIS A 101 5.49 -19.52 58.39
N VAL A 102 5.33 -20.13 57.22
CA VAL A 102 5.74 -21.53 56.97
C VAL A 102 7.13 -21.54 56.35
N VAL A 103 8.07 -22.24 56.98
CA VAL A 103 9.42 -22.45 56.44
C VAL A 103 9.36 -23.55 55.39
N VAL A 104 9.51 -23.19 54.11
CA VAL A 104 9.54 -24.16 53.01
C VAL A 104 10.97 -24.71 52.85
N PRO A 105 11.22 -26.02 53.13
CA PRO A 105 12.55 -26.60 53.01
C PRO A 105 13.04 -26.53 51.56
N GLY A 106 14.26 -26.02 51.34
CA GLY A 106 14.85 -25.91 50.00
C GLY A 106 14.51 -24.63 49.23
N TYR A 107 13.78 -23.68 49.83
CA TYR A 107 13.55 -22.36 49.21
C TYR A 107 14.85 -21.58 49.09
N LYS A 108 15.46 -21.62 47.90
CA LYS A 108 16.56 -20.73 47.53
C LYS A 108 15.92 -19.44 47.05
N ARG A 109 16.10 -18.36 47.81
CA ARG A 109 15.67 -17.01 47.41
C ARG A 109 16.27 -16.71 46.04
N SER A 110 15.45 -16.74 45.00
CA SER A 110 15.88 -16.32 43.66
C SER A 110 16.35 -14.89 43.79
N ARG A 111 17.63 -14.65 43.50
CA ARG A 111 18.20 -13.31 43.51
C ARG A 111 17.34 -12.49 42.56
N SER A 112 16.76 -11.40 43.07
CA SER A 112 15.90 -10.49 42.31
C SER A 112 16.61 -10.15 41.00
N ILE A 113 16.19 -10.77 39.91
CA ILE A 113 16.56 -10.33 38.58
C ILE A 113 15.83 -8.99 38.45
N PRO A 114 16.54 -7.86 38.27
CA PRO A 114 15.85 -6.63 37.96
C PRO A 114 15.06 -6.89 36.68
N VAL A 115 13.74 -6.89 36.79
CA VAL A 115 12.86 -6.89 35.63
C VAL A 115 13.11 -5.55 34.95
N ASN A 116 13.99 -5.54 33.95
CA ASN A 116 14.05 -4.43 33.02
C ASN A 116 12.72 -4.45 32.27
N ALA A 117 11.80 -3.56 32.65
CA ALA A 117 10.68 -3.14 31.82
C ALA A 117 11.21 -2.30 30.63
N GLY A 118 12.24 -2.80 29.96
CA GLY A 118 12.90 -2.19 28.84
C GLY A 118 12.64 -3.05 27.63
N GLU A 119 12.01 -2.43 26.63
CA GLU A 119 11.61 -2.99 25.33
C GLU A 119 10.19 -3.57 25.35
N GLU A 120 9.21 -2.66 25.40
CA GLU A 120 8.06 -2.80 24.51
C GLU A 120 8.59 -3.25 23.15
N SER A 121 8.15 -4.43 22.69
CA SER A 121 8.37 -4.90 21.34
C SER A 121 7.95 -3.81 20.37
N ARG A 122 8.93 -3.02 19.90
CA ARG A 122 8.71 -2.09 18.81
C ARG A 122 8.06 -2.90 17.69
N PRO A 123 6.93 -2.45 17.10
CA PRO A 123 6.38 -3.13 15.96
C PRO A 123 7.52 -3.27 14.97
N ALA A 124 7.82 -4.52 14.58
CA ALA A 124 8.80 -4.78 13.54
C ALA A 124 8.36 -3.93 12.35
N VAL A 125 9.08 -2.85 12.08
CA VAL A 125 8.85 -2.04 10.89
C VAL A 125 9.18 -2.98 9.75
N ILE A 126 8.15 -3.58 9.17
CA ILE A 126 8.29 -4.39 7.98
C ILE A 126 8.71 -3.39 6.91
N ASP A 127 10.01 -3.35 6.62
CA ASP A 127 10.57 -2.59 5.51
C ASP A 127 10.15 -3.28 4.20
N VAL A 128 8.92 -3.00 3.77
CA VAL A 128 8.38 -3.48 2.50
C VAL A 128 8.96 -2.61 1.38
N SER A 129 10.25 -2.81 1.08
CA SER A 129 10.90 -2.22 -0.09
C SER A 129 10.64 -3.08 -1.33
N ILE A 130 9.41 -3.04 -1.84
CA ILE A 130 9.07 -3.67 -3.13
C ILE A 130 9.65 -2.79 -4.25
N ALA A 131 10.86 -3.14 -4.71
CA ALA A 131 11.59 -2.43 -5.76
C ALA A 131 10.77 -2.21 -7.05
N GLU A 132 9.80 -3.10 -7.33
CA GLU A 132 8.92 -3.04 -8.51
C GLU A 132 7.91 -1.88 -8.48
N TYR A 133 7.67 -1.24 -7.34
CA TYR A 133 6.71 -0.11 -7.23
C TYR A 133 7.35 1.28 -7.48
N HIS A 134 8.67 1.33 -7.68
CA HIS A 134 9.41 2.59 -7.87
C HIS A 134 9.60 3.00 -9.34
N GLN A 135 9.20 2.16 -10.30
CA GLN A 135 9.17 2.60 -11.69
C GLN A 135 8.09 3.66 -11.87
N THR A 136 8.52 4.91 -12.02
CA THR A 136 7.58 6.01 -12.29
C THR A 136 6.97 5.77 -13.67
N LEU A 137 5.66 6.03 -13.82
CA LEU A 137 4.99 5.90 -15.12
C LEU A 137 5.69 6.71 -16.22
N LEU A 138 6.31 7.82 -15.85
CA LEU A 138 7.11 8.63 -16.77
C LEU A 138 8.36 7.92 -17.28
N GLU A 139 9.01 7.10 -16.45
CA GLU A 139 10.20 6.35 -16.82
C GLU A 139 9.87 5.25 -17.84
N TRP A 140 8.76 4.53 -17.63
CA TRP A 140 8.25 3.59 -18.63
C TRP A 140 7.87 4.29 -19.94
N VAL A 141 7.17 5.43 -19.89
CA VAL A 141 6.79 6.19 -21.08
C VAL A 141 8.03 6.67 -21.85
N MET A 142 9.05 7.18 -21.15
CA MET A 142 10.29 7.61 -21.79
C MET A 142 10.99 6.44 -22.48
N GLN A 143 11.05 5.28 -21.83
CA GLN A 143 11.68 4.08 -22.41
C GLN A 143 10.99 3.60 -23.70
N GLU A 144 9.66 3.60 -23.73
CA GLU A 144 8.89 3.17 -24.91
C GLU A 144 9.03 4.18 -26.08
N THR A 145 9.12 5.48 -25.79
CA THR A 145 9.26 6.51 -26.83
C THR A 145 10.60 6.47 -27.56
N VAL A 146 11.67 5.99 -26.92
CA VAL A 146 13.00 5.84 -27.56
C VAL A 146 12.95 4.77 -28.64
N VAL A 147 12.32 3.62 -28.36
CA VAL A 147 12.13 2.52 -29.33
C VAL A 147 11.30 2.98 -30.53
N PHE A 148 10.27 3.79 -30.30
CA PHE A 148 9.45 4.37 -31.38
C PHE A 148 10.23 5.37 -32.25
N SER A 149 11.15 6.14 -31.67
CA SER A 149 11.95 7.12 -32.42
C SER A 149 12.97 6.47 -33.35
N ASP A 150 13.53 5.33 -32.96
CA ASP A 150 14.50 4.60 -33.78
C ASP A 150 13.81 3.89 -34.96
N ALA A 151 12.53 3.50 -34.82
CA ALA A 151 11.72 2.97 -35.93
C ALA A 151 11.48 4.00 -37.06
N PHE A 152 11.45 5.30 -36.74
CA PHE A 152 11.29 6.37 -37.75
C PHE A 152 12.61 6.85 -38.37
N LYS A 153 13.75 6.67 -37.68
CA LYS A 153 15.08 6.96 -38.25
C LYS A 153 15.49 5.97 -39.35
N GLY A 154 14.91 4.77 -39.37
CA GLY A 154 15.13 3.77 -40.42
C GLY A 154 14.49 4.09 -41.78
N PHE A 155 13.70 5.17 -41.90
CA PHE A 155 13.04 5.59 -43.14
C PHE A 155 13.75 6.73 -43.90
N GLU A 156 14.89 7.24 -43.39
CA GLU A 156 15.73 8.25 -44.07
C GLU A 156 17.12 7.70 -44.51
N GLN A 157 17.19 6.46 -44.98
CA GLN A 157 18.28 5.99 -45.85
C GLN A 157 17.73 5.39 -47.14
#